data_AF-A0A960RWN6-F1
#
_entry.id   AF-A0A960RWN6-F1
#
_cell.length_a   1.000
_cell.length_b   1.000
_cell.length_c   1.000
_cell.angle_alpha   90.00
_cell.angle_beta   90.00
_cell.angle_gamma   90.00
#
_symmetry.space_group_name_H-M   'P 1'
#
loop_
_entity.id
_entity.type
_entity.pdbx_description
1 polymer ?
#
loop_
_entity_poly.entity_id
_entity_poly.type
_entity_poly.pdbx_seq_one_letter_code
_entity_poly.pdbx_strand_id
1 'polypeptide(L)'
;LGGRQCRFASQSFPHSLIVRGETPLQATSIAIPDLRAGFSYVMAATIAEGTSTITGLPYLDRGYENLYENLGNLGVDVSRTEVDDKPESLVPPVGKIPLKELQSIFKKAEVTA
;
A
#
# COMPACT_ATOMS: atom_id res chain seq x y z
N LEU A 1 -10.68 9.87 30.38
CA LEU A 1 -9.42 9.83 29.61
C LEU A 1 -9.49 10.90 28.51
N GLY A 2 -9.26 12.16 28.88
CA GLY A 2 -9.32 13.31 27.97
C GLY A 2 -7.91 13.70 27.53
N GLY A 3 -7.45 13.15 26.41
CA GLY A 3 -6.23 13.64 25.77
C GLY A 3 -6.42 15.06 25.27
N ARG A 4 -5.33 15.85 25.19
CA ARG A 4 -5.36 17.15 24.52
C ARG A 4 -5.91 16.95 23.10
N GLN A 5 -6.85 17.82 22.70
CA GLN A 5 -7.39 17.79 21.34
C GLN A 5 -6.21 17.87 20.37
N CYS A 6 -6.11 16.90 19.45
CA CYS A 6 -5.02 16.88 18.48
C CYS A 6 -5.00 18.21 17.73
N ARG A 7 -3.86 18.92 17.80
CA ARG A 7 -3.66 20.23 17.14
C ARG A 7 -3.98 20.18 15.65
N PHE A 8 -3.82 19.01 15.04
CA PHE A 8 -3.98 18.77 13.61
C PHE A 8 -5.25 17.97 13.26
N ALA A 9 -6.18 17.82 14.20
CA ALA A 9 -7.41 17.08 13.97
C ALA A 9 -8.20 17.68 12.80
N SER A 10 -8.46 16.85 11.78
CA SER A 10 -9.30 17.17 10.62
C SER A 10 -8.89 18.44 9.84
N GLN A 11 -7.63 18.84 9.92
CA GLN A 11 -7.09 19.98 9.18
C GLN A 11 -6.00 19.51 8.23
N SER A 12 -6.07 19.97 6.97
CA SER A 12 -5.08 19.62 5.94
C SER A 12 -3.90 20.58 6.03
N PHE A 13 -2.84 20.17 6.73
CA PHE A 13 -1.54 20.85 6.72
C PHE A 13 -0.58 20.19 5.72
N PRO A 14 0.42 20.91 5.18
CA PRO A 14 1.34 20.38 4.17
C PRO A 14 2.12 19.12 4.57
N HIS A 15 2.33 18.89 5.87
CA HIS A 15 3.06 17.74 6.43
C HIS A 15 2.14 16.71 7.10
N SER A 16 0.84 16.76 6.78
CA SER A 16 -0.18 15.88 7.38
C SER A 16 -1.03 15.23 6.30
N LEU A 17 -1.50 14.02 6.57
CA LEU A 17 -2.46 13.31 5.75
C LEU A 17 -3.67 12.94 6.61
N ILE A 18 -4.87 13.21 6.10
CA ILE A 18 -6.12 12.74 6.72
C ILE A 18 -6.49 11.42 6.03
N VAL A 19 -6.38 10.31 6.76
CA VAL A 19 -6.83 8.99 6.30
C VAL A 19 -8.26 8.77 6.78
N ARG A 20 -9.17 8.43 5.86
CA ARG A 20 -10.56 8.06 6.16
C ARG A 20 -10.80 6.64 5.69
N GLY A 21 -11.33 5.80 6.57
CA GLY A 21 -11.69 4.41 6.29
C GLY A 21 -13.11 4.09 6.76
N GLU A 22 -13.60 2.87 6.56
CA GLU A 22 -12.90 1.70 5.99
C GLU A 22 -12.81 1.76 4.45
N THR A 23 -11.65 1.36 3.91
CA THR A 23 -11.44 1.24 2.46
C THR A 23 -10.87 -0.15 2.19
N PRO A 24 -11.58 -1.03 1.45
CA PRO A 24 -11.04 -2.34 1.09
C PRO A 24 -9.80 -2.16 0.22
N LEU A 25 -8.70 -2.82 0.60
CA LEU A 25 -7.45 -2.78 -0.16
C LEU A 25 -7.49 -3.85 -1.25
N GLN A 26 -7.01 -3.49 -2.43
CA GLN A 26 -6.89 -4.39 -3.57
C GLN A 26 -5.43 -4.71 -3.84
N ALA A 27 -5.17 -5.96 -4.23
CA ALA A 27 -3.85 -6.37 -4.61
C ALA A 27 -3.32 -5.60 -5.83
N THR A 28 -2.03 -5.26 -5.78
CA THR A 28 -1.38 -4.50 -6.86
C THR A 28 0.13 -4.77 -6.89
N SER A 29 0.80 -4.27 -7.93
CA SER A 29 2.27 -4.26 -8.01
C SER A 29 2.80 -2.94 -7.46
N ILE A 30 3.62 -3.00 -6.42
CA ILE A 30 4.16 -1.83 -5.72
C ILE A 30 5.67 -1.93 -5.54
N ALA A 31 6.35 -0.81 -5.69
CA ALA A 31 7.77 -0.67 -5.42
C ALA A 31 8.00 -0.03 -4.05
N ILE A 32 8.89 -0.62 -3.27
CA ILE A 32 9.27 -0.12 -1.95
C ILE A 32 10.14 1.16 -2.11
N PRO A 33 9.73 2.31 -1.53
CA PRO A 33 10.51 3.54 -1.63
C PRO A 33 11.57 3.67 -0.53
N ASP A 34 11.35 3.05 0.63
CA ASP A 34 12.26 3.08 1.78
C ASP A 34 11.99 1.90 2.74
N LEU A 35 12.86 1.74 3.74
CA LEU A 35 12.79 0.66 4.73
C LEU A 35 11.46 0.61 5.50
N ARG A 36 10.97 1.76 5.98
CA ARG A 36 9.78 1.84 6.87
C ARG A 36 8.48 1.82 6.08
N ALA A 37 8.44 2.55 4.97
CA ALA A 37 7.33 2.48 4.03
C ALA A 37 7.19 1.06 3.47
N GLY A 38 8.30 0.38 3.20
CA GLY A 38 8.28 -0.96 2.65
C GLY A 38 7.63 -2.00 3.55
N PHE A 39 7.93 -2.01 4.85
CA PHE A 39 7.22 -2.88 5.79
C PHE A 39 5.73 -2.53 5.90
N SER A 40 5.39 -1.23 5.82
CA SER A 40 3.99 -0.78 5.80
C SER A 40 3.24 -1.30 4.57
N TYR A 41 3.92 -1.39 3.42
CA TYR A 41 3.37 -1.96 2.19
C TYR A 41 3.18 -3.46 2.27
N VAL A 42 4.12 -4.18 2.91
CA VAL A 42 3.94 -5.61 3.20
C VAL A 42 2.68 -5.83 4.04
N MET A 43 2.48 -5.03 5.10
CA MET A 43 1.27 -5.12 5.94
C MET A 43 0.00 -4.74 5.19
N ALA A 44 0.06 -3.78 4.27
CA ALA A 44 -1.07 -3.44 3.41
C ALA A 44 -1.40 -4.59 2.44
N ALA A 45 -0.39 -5.28 1.92
CA ALA A 45 -0.55 -6.40 1.01
C ALA A 45 -1.14 -7.64 1.71
N THR A 46 -0.85 -7.89 2.99
CA THR A 46 -1.41 -9.04 3.71
C THR A 46 -2.91 -8.92 3.98
N ILE A 47 -3.44 -7.70 4.02
CA ILE A 47 -4.88 -7.43 4.21
C ILE A 47 -5.62 -7.16 2.89
N ALA A 48 -4.90 -7.04 1.78
CA ALA A 48 -5.49 -6.75 0.49
C ALA A 48 -6.17 -7.98 -0.13
N GLU A 49 -7.26 -7.75 -0.85
CA GLU A 49 -7.92 -8.80 -1.61
C GLU A 49 -7.08 -9.17 -2.85
N GLY A 50 -6.61 -10.42 -2.90
CA GLY A 50 -5.81 -10.97 -4.00
C GLY A 50 -4.32 -11.14 -3.65
N THR A 51 -3.47 -11.24 -4.68
CA THR A 51 -2.02 -11.44 -4.53
C THR A 51 -1.27 -10.19 -4.96
N SER A 52 -0.57 -9.54 -4.03
CA SER A 52 0.23 -8.34 -4.33
C SER A 52 1.67 -8.70 -4.66
N THR A 53 2.26 -7.99 -5.62
CA THR A 53 3.67 -8.14 -5.98
C THR A 53 4.45 -6.96 -5.45
N ILE A 54 5.49 -7.22 -4.65
CA ILE A 54 6.30 -6.17 -4.03
C ILE A 54 7.72 -6.24 -4.56
N THR A 55 8.18 -5.13 -5.15
CA THR A 55 9.56 -4.98 -5.67
C THR A 55 10.37 -4.03 -4.79
N GLY A 56 11.70 -4.07 -4.89
CA GLY A 56 12.59 -3.24 -4.06
C GLY A 56 12.95 -3.87 -2.70
N LEU A 57 12.97 -5.21 -2.63
CA LEU A 57 13.37 -5.98 -1.44
C LEU A 57 14.72 -5.57 -0.81
N PRO A 58 15.75 -5.10 -1.55
CA PRO A 58 17.00 -4.64 -0.93
C PRO A 58 16.82 -3.51 0.10
N TYR A 59 15.74 -2.72 0.03
CA TYR A 59 15.45 -1.72 1.06
C TYR A 59 14.98 -2.33 2.38
N LEU A 60 14.23 -3.43 2.32
CA LEU A 60 13.74 -4.16 3.50
C LEU A 60 14.86 -4.96 4.17
N ASP A 61 15.68 -5.61 3.35
CA ASP A 61 16.80 -6.46 3.81
C ASP A 61 17.80 -5.66 4.68
N ARG A 62 17.82 -4.32 4.58
CA ARG A 62 18.66 -3.43 5.40
C ARG A 62 18.25 -3.30 6.87
N GLY A 63 17.03 -3.69 7.23
CA GLY A 63 16.51 -3.48 8.60
C GLY A 63 15.60 -4.58 9.12
N TYR A 64 15.25 -5.56 8.30
CA TYR A 64 14.44 -6.71 8.70
C TYR A 64 15.16 -8.00 8.35
N GLU A 65 15.58 -8.73 9.38
CA GLU A 65 16.16 -10.06 9.25
C GLU A 65 15.04 -11.11 9.24
N ASN A 66 15.16 -12.11 8.37
CA ASN A 66 14.24 -13.25 8.24
C ASN A 66 12.75 -12.86 8.17
N LEU A 67 12.46 -11.72 7.51
CA LEU A 67 11.10 -11.17 7.47
C LEU A 67 10.08 -12.19 6.93
N TYR A 68 10.43 -12.88 5.85
CA TYR A 68 9.55 -13.85 5.19
C TYR A 68 9.25 -15.05 6.08
N GLU A 69 10.26 -15.57 6.78
CA GLU A 69 10.08 -16.69 7.72
C GLU A 69 9.19 -16.26 8.89
N ASN A 70 9.42 -15.07 9.43
CA ASN A 70 8.61 -14.54 10.52
C ASN A 70 7.16 -14.33 10.10
N LEU A 71 6.90 -13.82 8.89
CA LEU A 71 5.56 -13.66 8.35
C LEU A 71 4.89 -15.01 8.06
N GLY A 72 5.64 -15.96 7.50
CA GLY A 72 5.17 -17.33 7.29
C GLY A 72 4.78 -18.03 8.59
N ASN A 73 5.58 -17.85 9.65
CA ASN A 73 5.29 -18.36 10.99
C ASN A 73 4.03 -17.73 11.60
N LEU A 74 3.65 -16.53 11.17
CA LEU A 74 2.38 -15.88 11.54
C LEU A 74 1.19 -16.33 10.68
N GLY A 75 1.41 -17.23 9.72
CA GLY A 75 0.37 -17.77 8.84
C GLY A 75 0.11 -16.93 7.59
N VAL A 76 1.01 -16.01 7.24
CA VAL A 76 0.92 -15.25 5.99
C VAL A 76 1.50 -16.06 4.84
N ASP A 77 0.76 -16.18 3.74
CA ASP A 77 1.27 -16.78 2.50
C ASP A 77 2.20 -15.78 1.79
N VAL A 78 3.51 -15.99 1.93
CA VAL A 78 4.55 -15.16 1.32
C VAL A 78 5.58 -16.04 0.61
N SER A 79 5.95 -15.64 -0.61
CA SER A 79 7.04 -16.28 -1.36
C SER A 79 7.95 -15.21 -1.98
N ARG A 80 9.24 -15.52 -2.07
CA ARG A 80 10.23 -14.69 -2.76
C ARG A 80 10.58 -15.36 -4.07
N THR A 81 10.30 -14.68 -5.17
CA THR A 81 10.68 -15.11 -6.52
C THR A 81 11.58 -14.07 -7.15
N GLU A 82 12.50 -14.51 -8.01
CA GLU A 82 13.25 -13.62 -8.87
C GLU A 82 12.35 -13.26 -10.06
N VAL A 83 12.02 -11.98 -10.19
CA VAL A 83 11.20 -11.46 -11.28
C VAL A 83 12.08 -10.53 -12.11
N ASP A 84 12.25 -10.84 -13.39
CA ASP A 84 12.94 -10.01 -14.39
C ASP A 84 12.05 -8.80 -14.75
N ASP A 85 11.86 -7.87 -13.82
CA ASP A 85 11.00 -6.71 -14.03
C ASP A 85 11.79 -5.56 -14.70
N LYS A 86 11.52 -5.34 -15.99
CA LYS A 86 11.46 -3.96 -16.49
C LYS A 86 10.34 -3.29 -15.68
N PRO A 87 10.60 -2.17 -14.99
CA PRO A 87 9.55 -1.53 -14.20
C PRO A 87 8.46 -1.03 -15.16
N GLU A 88 7.38 -1.78 -15.29
CA GLU A 88 6.18 -1.31 -15.96
C GLU A 88 5.64 -0.16 -15.10
N SER A 89 5.88 1.04 -15.61
CA SER A 89 5.61 2.32 -15.00
C SER A 89 4.10 2.53 -14.84
N LEU A 90 3.48 1.99 -13.79
CA LEU A 90 2.08 2.25 -13.51
C LEU A 90 1.82 2.44 -12.01
N VAL A 91 2.62 3.30 -11.38
CA VAL A 91 2.03 4.18 -10.36
C VAL A 91 1.71 5.48 -11.08
N PRO A 92 0.44 5.78 -11.44
CA PRO A 92 0.10 7.14 -11.84
C PRO A 92 0.54 8.06 -10.69
N PRO A 93 1.25 9.16 -10.98
CA PRO A 93 1.68 10.06 -9.92
C PRO A 93 0.46 10.49 -9.11
N VAL A 94 0.45 10.12 -7.83
CA VAL A 94 -0.54 10.61 -6.87
C VAL A 94 -0.48 12.14 -6.93
N GLY A 95 -1.47 12.75 -7.59
CA GLY A 95 -1.53 14.20 -7.77
C GLY A 95 -1.88 14.73 -9.16
N LYS A 96 -2.08 13.91 -10.20
CA LYS A 96 -2.65 14.39 -11.49
C LYS A 96 -3.59 13.38 -12.16
N ILE A 97 -4.67 13.01 -11.48
CA ILE A 97 -5.84 12.43 -12.17
C ILE A 97 -6.88 13.54 -12.29
N PRO A 98 -7.23 14.02 -13.50
CA PRO A 98 -8.33 14.97 -13.66
C PRO A 98 -9.61 14.34 -13.10
N LEU A 99 -10.36 15.07 -12.28
CA LEU A 99 -11.60 14.61 -11.59
C LEU A 99 -12.63 13.94 -12.53
N LYS A 100 -12.57 14.21 -13.83
CA LYS A 100 -13.42 13.58 -14.86
C LYS A 100 -13.07 12.10 -15.13
N GLU A 101 -11.82 11.69 -14.90
CA GLU A 101 -11.35 10.32 -15.16
C GLU A 101 -11.74 9.34 -14.05
N LEU A 102 -11.75 9.82 -12.80
CA LEU A 102 -12.24 9.08 -11.63
C LEU A 102 -13.70 8.62 -11.83
N GLN A 103 -14.55 9.44 -12.45
CA GLN A 103 -15.96 9.09 -12.69
C GLN A 103 -16.14 7.93 -13.69
N SER A 104 -15.18 7.68 -14.56
CA SER A 104 -15.25 6.57 -15.54
C SER A 104 -14.78 5.23 -14.95
N ILE A 105 -13.84 5.27 -14.01
CA ILE A 105 -13.30 4.09 -13.33
C ILE A 105 -14.34 3.51 -12.38
N PHE A 106 -15.02 4.35 -11.59
CA PHE A 106 -16.06 3.90 -10.67
C PHE A 106 -17.38 3.50 -11.37
N LYS A 107 -17.59 3.86 -12.63
CA LYS A 107 -18.77 3.39 -13.41
C LYS A 107 -18.59 1.98 -14.00
N LYS A 108 -17.37 1.45 -14.11
CA LYS A 108 -17.12 0.10 -14.65
C LYS A 108 -17.17 -1.01 -13.61
N ALA A 109 -17.11 -0.65 -12.32
CA ALA A 109 -17.34 -1.57 -11.22
C ALA A 109 -18.85 -1.61 -10.88
N GLU A 110 -19.68 -2.01 -11.84
CA GLU A 110 -21.05 -2.40 -11.52
C GLU A 110 -20.99 -3.75 -10.80
N VAL A 111 -21.31 -3.71 -9.51
CA VAL A 111 -21.62 -4.88 -8.69
C VAL A 111 -22.93 -5.45 -9.22
N THR A 112 -22.87 -6.59 -9.91
CA THR A 112 -24.05 -7.39 -10.22
C THR A 112 -24.50 -8.08 -8.93
N ALA A 113 -25.79 -7.92 -8.59
CA ALA A 113 -26.47 -8.66 -7.52
C ALA A 113 -26.58 -10.17 -7.83
#